data_AF-A0AAN0QZY0-F1
#
_entry.id   AF-A0AAN0QZY0-F1
#
_cell.length_a   1.000
_cell.length_b   1.000
_cell.length_c   1.000
_cell.angle_alpha   90.00
_cell.angle_beta   90.00
_cell.angle_gamma   90.00
#
_symmetry.space_group_name_H-M   'P 1'
#
loop_
_entity.id
_entity.type
_entity.pdbx_description
1 polymer ?
#
loop_
_entity_poly.entity_id
_entity_poly.type
_entity_poly.pdbx_seq_one_letter_code
_entity_poly.pdbx_strand_id
1 'polypeptide(L)'
;MKFHFALDGIPEGRQETLLSIEAAMPTGRHRLAVFNLKSLQLRTSNGPERCLEYVSSRLGAFLLGPLEETLKATGLDLIRFYHAIKAVPVVLTAR
;
A
#
# COMPACT_ATOMS: atom_id res chain seq x y z
N MET A 1 7.67 -4.56 -12.81
CA MET A 1 7.81 -5.03 -11.42
C MET A 1 6.49 -5.65 -10.99
N LYS A 2 6.50 -6.94 -10.63
CA LYS A 2 5.41 -7.60 -9.93
C LYS A 2 5.94 -7.94 -8.52
N PHE A 3 5.11 -7.75 -7.51
CA PHE A 3 5.41 -8.24 -6.17
C PHE A 3 4.13 -8.75 -5.52
N HIS A 4 4.32 -9.67 -4.60
CA HIS A 4 3.28 -10.27 -3.75
C HIS A 4 3.71 -10.15 -2.29
N PHE A 5 2.76 -10.04 -1.38
CA PHE A 5 2.99 -10.12 0.05
C PHE A 5 3.32 -11.56 0.44
N ALA A 6 4.36 -11.74 1.25
CA ALA A 6 4.61 -13.03 1.90
C ALA A 6 3.57 -13.21 3.02
N LEU A 7 2.76 -14.26 2.91
CA LEU A 7 1.66 -14.53 3.84
C LEU A 7 2.05 -15.48 4.98
N ASP A 8 3.23 -16.10 4.90
CA ASP A 8 3.72 -17.03 5.91
C ASP A 8 3.77 -16.37 7.29
N GLY A 9 3.11 -16.99 8.28
CA GLY A 9 3.04 -16.47 9.65
C GLY A 9 2.11 -15.27 9.86
N ILE A 10 1.35 -14.85 8.85
CA ILE A 10 0.33 -13.80 8.97
C ILE A 10 -1.01 -14.42 9.38
N PRO A 11 -1.78 -13.87 10.34
CA PRO A 11 -3.11 -14.37 10.70
C PRO A 11 -4.11 -14.30 9.53
N GLU A 12 -5.03 -15.26 9.43
CA GLU A 12 -5.96 -15.41 8.28
C GLU A 12 -6.70 -14.12 7.89
N GLY A 13 -7.36 -13.43 8.83
CA GLY A 13 -8.08 -12.18 8.50
C GLY A 13 -7.16 -11.06 7.99
N ARG A 14 -5.87 -11.09 8.33
CA ARG A 14 -4.87 -10.16 7.77
C ARG A 14 -4.37 -10.63 6.41
N GLN A 15 -4.30 -11.94 6.15
CA GLN A 15 -3.99 -12.46 4.82
C GLN A 15 -5.05 -12.06 3.80
N GLU A 16 -6.34 -12.18 4.14
CA GLU A 16 -7.45 -11.76 3.28
C GLU A 16 -7.34 -10.28 2.88
N THR A 17 -7.00 -9.43 3.85
CA THR A 17 -6.79 -7.99 3.59
C THR A 17 -5.64 -7.77 2.61
N LEU A 18 -4.51 -8.47 2.78
CA LEU A 18 -3.34 -8.34 1.90
C LEU A 18 -3.63 -8.85 0.48
N LEU A 19 -4.36 -9.96 0.36
CA LEU A 19 -4.80 -10.49 -0.93
C LEU A 19 -5.77 -9.55 -1.64
N SER A 20 -6.69 -8.91 -0.91
CA SER A 20 -7.57 -7.87 -1.44
C SER A 20 -6.77 -6.67 -1.96
N ILE A 21 -5.75 -6.23 -1.21
CA ILE A 21 -4.83 -5.17 -1.66
C ILE A 21 -4.08 -5.59 -2.93
N GLU A 22 -3.61 -6.83 -3.03
CA GLU A 22 -2.97 -7.34 -4.25
C GLU A 22 -3.88 -7.33 -5.48
N ALA A 23 -5.12 -7.79 -5.30
CA ALA A 23 -6.13 -7.77 -6.36
C ALA A 23 -6.46 -6.34 -6.82
N ALA A 24 -6.41 -5.37 -5.90
CA ALA A 24 -6.64 -3.95 -6.17
C ALA A 24 -5.47 -3.24 -6.90
N MET A 25 -4.36 -3.93 -7.19
CA MET A 25 -3.21 -3.35 -7.91
C MET A 25 -3.07 -3.91 -9.34
N PRO A 26 -3.94 -3.52 -10.30
CA PRO A 26 -3.96 -4.12 -11.63
C PRO A 26 -2.66 -3.87 -12.41
N THR A 27 -2.10 -2.66 -12.33
CA THR A 27 -0.94 -2.26 -13.16
C THR A 27 0.37 -2.23 -12.40
N GLY A 28 1.50 -2.10 -13.11
CA GLY A 28 2.80 -1.90 -12.49
C GLY A 28 2.91 -0.58 -11.70
N ARG A 29 2.11 0.43 -12.05
CA ARG A 29 2.10 1.73 -11.34
C ARG A 29 1.44 1.62 -9.96
N HIS A 30 0.34 0.89 -9.85
CA HIS A 30 -0.32 0.63 -8.57
C HIS A 30 0.64 -0.08 -7.61
N ARG A 31 1.29 -1.14 -8.10
CA ARG A 31 2.31 -1.88 -7.35
C ARG A 31 3.44 -0.94 -6.90
N LEU A 32 4.01 -0.14 -7.81
CA LEU A 32 5.06 0.80 -7.44
C LEU A 32 4.60 1.82 -6.38
N ALA A 33 3.36 2.32 -6.48
CA ALA A 33 2.80 3.24 -5.49
C ALA A 33 2.69 2.59 -4.10
N VAL A 34 2.14 1.38 -4.01
CA VAL A 34 2.02 0.64 -2.74
C VAL A 34 3.39 0.26 -2.16
N PHE A 35 4.33 -0.17 -3.00
CA PHE A 35 5.70 -0.48 -2.59
C PHE A 35 6.42 0.75 -2.02
N ASN A 36 6.27 1.90 -2.68
CA ASN A 36 6.84 3.15 -2.20
C ASN A 36 6.17 3.61 -0.90
N LEU A 37 4.83 3.56 -0.81
CA LEU A 37 4.08 3.88 0.41
C LEU A 37 4.54 3.03 1.60
N LYS A 38 4.68 1.72 1.41
CA LYS A 38 5.21 0.81 2.44
C LYS A 38 6.61 1.23 2.93
N SER A 39 7.41 1.80 2.04
CA SER A 39 8.78 2.24 2.36
C SER A 39 8.80 3.58 3.13
N LEU A 40 7.74 4.40 3.02
CA LEU A 40 7.63 5.67 3.75
C LEU A 40 7.55 5.46 5.26
N GLN A 41 8.16 6.35 6.03
CA GLN A 41 8.02 6.40 7.49
C GLN A 41 6.85 7.30 7.88
N LEU A 42 5.63 6.86 7.56
CA LEU A 42 4.43 7.64 7.83
C LEU A 42 4.17 7.73 9.34
N ARG A 43 4.09 8.96 9.86
CA ARG A 43 3.72 9.25 11.26
C ARG A 43 2.20 9.40 11.36
N THR A 44 1.51 8.29 11.60
CA THR A 44 0.04 8.24 11.63
C THR A 44 -0.59 8.99 12.81
N SER A 45 0.20 9.33 13.85
CA SER A 45 -0.21 10.19 14.98
C SER A 45 -0.53 11.63 14.59
N ASN A 46 -0.10 12.09 13.41
CA ASN A 46 -0.28 13.47 12.96
C ASN A 46 -1.67 13.76 12.38
N GLY A 47 -2.56 12.75 12.34
CA GLY A 47 -3.88 12.85 11.74
C GLY A 47 -3.89 12.58 10.22
N PRO A 48 -5.08 12.31 9.66
CA PRO A 48 -5.22 11.85 8.27
C PRO A 48 -4.80 12.89 7.23
N GLU A 49 -5.11 14.18 7.46
CA GLU A 49 -4.77 15.27 6.52
C GLU A 49 -3.26 15.42 6.35
N ARG A 50 -2.51 15.52 7.47
CA ARG A 50 -1.04 15.59 7.44
C ARG A 50 -0.39 14.33 6.88
N CYS A 51 -1.01 13.16 7.08
CA CYS A 51 -0.55 11.93 6.45
C CYS A 51 -0.68 12.00 4.93
N LEU A 52 -1.82 12.49 4.43
CA LEU A 52 -2.07 12.64 3.01
C LEU A 52 -1.09 13.65 2.39
N GLU A 53 -0.91 14.82 2.99
CA GLU A 53 0.07 15.82 2.53
C GLU A 53 1.48 15.23 2.43
N TYR A 54 1.91 14.50 3.46
CA TYR A 54 3.21 13.86 3.47
C TYR A 54 3.34 12.81 2.36
N VAL A 55 2.35 11.94 2.20
CA VAL A 55 2.30 10.91 1.15
C VAL A 55 2.35 11.56 -0.23
N SER A 56 1.52 12.57 -0.49
CA SER A 56 1.48 13.33 -1.74
C SER A 56 2.83 13.97 -2.06
N SER A 57 3.51 14.55 -1.06
CA SER A 57 4.84 15.16 -1.23
C SER A 57 5.94 14.15 -1.60
N ARG A 58 5.78 12.87 -1.23
CA ARG A 58 6.81 11.83 -1.40
C ARG A 58 6.58 10.95 -2.62
N LEU A 59 5.34 10.58 -2.90
CA LEU A 59 4.98 9.75 -4.05
C LEU A 59 4.91 10.58 -5.35
N GLY A 60 4.58 11.86 -5.24
CA GLY A 60 4.33 12.74 -6.38
C GLY A 60 3.02 12.38 -7.10
N ALA A 61 2.55 13.32 -7.94
CA ALA A 61 1.26 13.20 -8.62
C ALA A 61 1.14 11.93 -9.49
N PHE A 62 2.25 11.45 -10.04
CA PHE A 62 2.27 10.29 -10.93
C PHE A 62 1.93 8.96 -10.23
N LEU A 63 2.23 8.83 -8.92
CA LEU A 63 1.93 7.63 -8.13
C LEU A 63 0.76 7.85 -7.16
N LEU A 64 0.37 9.10 -6.92
CA LEU A 64 -0.77 9.42 -6.05
C LEU A 64 -2.09 8.87 -6.61
N GLY A 65 -2.38 9.09 -7.90
CA GLY A 65 -3.60 8.59 -8.53
C GLY A 65 -3.76 7.06 -8.42
N PRO A 66 -2.75 6.25 -8.81
CA PRO A 66 -2.80 4.80 -8.62
C PRO A 66 -2.95 4.37 -7.14
N LEU A 67 -2.41 5.13 -6.19
CA LEU A 67 -2.61 4.86 -4.77
C LEU A 67 -4.06 5.11 -4.36
N GLU A 68 -4.64 6.25 -4.76
CA GLU A 68 -6.04 6.60 -4.49
C GLU A 68 -7.01 5.58 -5.09
N GLU A 69 -6.75 5.11 -6.31
CA GLU A 69 -7.49 4.03 -6.96
C GLU A 69 -7.43 2.73 -6.14
N THR A 70 -6.25 2.38 -5.62
CA THR A 70 -6.06 1.19 -4.77
C THR A 70 -6.81 1.34 -3.43
N LEU A 71 -6.74 2.49 -2.77
CA LEU A 71 -7.46 2.78 -1.53
C LEU A 71 -8.97 2.66 -1.75
N LYS A 72 -9.48 3.25 -2.83
CA LYS A 72 -10.90 3.19 -3.20
C LYS A 72 -11.37 1.75 -3.46
N ALA A 73 -10.58 0.97 -4.19
CA ALA A 73 -10.92 -0.43 -4.50
C ALA A 73 -10.96 -1.32 -3.26
N THR A 74 -10.10 -1.06 -2.26
CA THR A 74 -10.06 -1.84 -1.01
C THR A 74 -11.03 -1.33 0.07
N GLY A 75 -11.56 -0.11 -0.08
CA GLY A 75 -12.39 0.53 0.95
C GLY A 75 -11.62 0.94 2.21
N LEU A 76 -10.29 0.86 2.20
CA LEU A 76 -9.45 1.23 3.33
C LEU A 76 -9.05 2.70 3.26
N ASP A 77 -9.08 3.38 4.41
CA ASP A 77 -8.42 4.69 4.54
C ASP A 77 -6.89 4.52 4.53
N LEU A 78 -6.19 5.62 4.23
CA LEU A 78 -4.73 5.65 4.08
C LEU A 78 -3.99 5.10 5.30
N ILE A 79 -4.46 5.38 6.52
CA ILE A 79 -3.80 4.98 7.76
C ILE A 79 -3.95 3.47 7.96
N ARG A 80 -5.17 2.95 7.84
CA ARG A 80 -5.45 1.51 7.94
C ARG A 80 -4.70 0.74 6.86
N PHE A 81 -4.71 1.25 5.63
CA PHE A 81 -3.98 0.67 4.51
C PHE A 81 -2.47 0.62 4.77
N TYR A 82 -1.88 1.72 5.23
CA TYR A 82 -0.46 1.77 5.56
C TYR A 82 -0.09 0.77 6.66
N HIS A 83 -0.89 0.65 7.72
CA HIS A 83 -0.66 -0.32 8.79
C HIS A 83 -0.79 -1.77 8.31
N ALA A 84 -1.70 -2.05 7.38
CA ALA A 84 -1.82 -3.38 6.79
C ALA A 84 -0.51 -3.82 6.12
N ILE A 85 0.12 -2.93 5.34
CA ILE A 85 1.26 -3.27 4.47
C ILE A 85 2.65 -3.02 5.09
N LYS A 86 2.81 -2.08 6.04
CA LYS A 86 4.13 -1.54 6.47
C LYS A 86 5.14 -2.60 6.89
N ALA A 87 4.71 -3.63 7.61
CA ALA A 87 5.59 -4.67 8.17
C ALA A 87 5.55 -6.01 7.41
N VAL A 88 4.83 -6.09 6.30
CA VAL A 88 4.65 -7.35 5.56
C VAL A 88 5.76 -7.55 4.53
N PRO A 89 6.58 -8.61 4.59
CA PRO A 89 7.60 -8.86 3.58
C PRO A 89 6.96 -9.02 2.19
N VAL A 90 7.74 -8.72 1.14
CA VAL A 90 7.27 -8.88 -0.24
C VAL A 90 8.21 -9.76 -1.03
N VAL A 91 7.64 -10.61 -1.88
CA VAL A 91 8.37 -11.41 -2.86
C VAL A 91 8.38 -10.63 -4.18
N LEU A 92 9.57 -10.22 -4.61
CA LEU A 92 9.76 -9.57 -5.90
C LEU A 92 9.89 -10.65 -6.98
N THR A 93 9.06 -10.58 -8.01
CA THR A 93 9.24 -11.40 -9.21
C THR A 93 9.86 -10.54 -10.30
N ALA A 94 11.09 -10.90 -10.67
CA ALA A 94 11.70 -10.42 -11.90
C ALA A 94 10.84 -10.89 -13.08
N ARG A 95 10.73 -10.03 -14.10
CA ARG A 95 10.00 -10.35 -15.33
C ARG A 95 10.71 -11.44 -16.10
#